data_AF-F4SCL7-F1
#
_entry.id   AF-F4SCL7-F1
#
_cell.length_a   1.000
_cell.length_b   1.000
_cell.length_c   1.000
_cell.angle_alpha   90.00
_cell.angle_beta   90.00
_cell.angle_gamma   90.00
#
_symmetry.space_group_name_H-M   'P 1'
#
loop_
_entity.id
_entity.type
_entity.pdbx_description
1 polymer ?
#
loop_
_entity_poly.entity_id
_entity_poly.type
_entity_poly.pdbx_seq_one_letter_code
_entity_poly.pdbx_strand_id
1 'polypeptide(L)'
;MPPCDCSNCLPDKAEALWVAQKALTVGNFDDAMKACEKELMDLVDMRPSVPPGPGLPQRVDPLRATPDNPIRKSLSVEALVTRWIAAFKNLFYTHYSQDSDIGPCDYFPSELAWDLAKNIDQFRVPSDLSLVLGSEIIEGQYDALLQTFLDWKDDGASDSAVALSDAVQFRRAIRRVGPSKGPVSVEGLELAKRRETLAKQVVKDAKVASKAEQERQKTQMATAKKRRIAEQAQEWTRMAEERKRAREERLRGQVQGKALESEQRNWNQAPPRKRASTAANVLPNVKRGCTQQTHSSLGSPRDPFGFCSSYRGRSGGSWPLRLQ
;
A
#
# COMPACT_ATOMS: atom_id res chain seq x y z
N MET A 1 -10.82 -50.76 5.04
CA MET A 1 -10.84 -50.28 3.64
C MET A 1 -9.68 -49.32 3.48
N PRO A 2 -8.89 -49.42 2.41
CA PRO A 2 -7.86 -48.43 2.15
C PRO A 2 -8.49 -47.03 2.01
N PRO A 3 -7.79 -45.96 2.43
CA PRO A 3 -8.26 -44.59 2.21
C PRO A 3 -8.42 -44.35 0.71
N CYS A 4 -9.42 -43.53 0.36
CA CYS A 4 -9.77 -43.26 -1.02
C CYS A 4 -8.79 -42.23 -1.64
N ASP A 5 -8.53 -42.32 -2.95
CA ASP A 5 -7.70 -41.34 -3.67
C ASP A 5 -8.53 -40.27 -4.39
N CYS A 6 -9.75 -39.99 -3.92
CA CYS A 6 -10.60 -38.97 -4.53
C CYS A 6 -10.23 -37.55 -4.06
N SER A 7 -10.71 -36.53 -4.76
CA SER A 7 -10.43 -35.11 -4.44
C SER A 7 -10.81 -34.72 -3.02
N ASN A 8 -11.85 -35.31 -2.43
CA ASN A 8 -12.22 -35.05 -1.04
C ASN A 8 -11.23 -35.66 -0.03
N CYS A 9 -10.61 -36.80 -0.36
CA CYS A 9 -9.64 -37.46 0.49
C CYS A 9 -8.24 -36.84 0.34
N LEU A 10 -7.88 -36.41 -0.87
CA LEU A 10 -6.55 -35.87 -1.22
C LEU A 10 -6.65 -34.58 -2.07
N PRO A 11 -7.13 -33.47 -1.49
CA PRO A 11 -7.40 -32.23 -2.23
C PRO A 11 -6.12 -31.59 -2.80
N ASP A 12 -5.00 -31.63 -2.06
CA ASP A 12 -3.74 -31.05 -2.50
C ASP A 12 -3.17 -31.79 -3.73
N LYS A 13 -3.25 -33.13 -3.77
CA LYS A 13 -2.90 -33.94 -4.94
C LYS A 13 -3.81 -33.67 -6.14
N ALA A 14 -5.13 -33.54 -5.91
CA ALA A 14 -6.08 -33.23 -6.97
C ALA A 14 -5.80 -31.86 -7.61
N GLU A 15 -5.48 -30.84 -6.80
CA GLU A 15 -5.09 -29.52 -7.30
C GLU A 15 -3.75 -29.57 -8.05
N ALA A 16 -2.74 -30.30 -7.53
CA ALA A 16 -1.47 -30.48 -8.23
C ALA A 16 -1.66 -31.14 -9.60
N LEU A 17 -2.53 -32.15 -9.69
CA LEU A 17 -2.87 -32.81 -10.95
C LEU A 17 -3.62 -31.88 -11.92
N TRP A 18 -4.54 -31.05 -11.41
CA TRP A 18 -5.22 -30.03 -12.19
C TRP A 18 -4.24 -29.02 -12.80
N VAL A 19 -3.29 -28.53 -12.02
CA VAL A 19 -2.24 -27.60 -12.50
C VAL A 19 -1.33 -28.31 -13.52
N ALA A 20 -0.99 -29.58 -13.26
CA ALA A 20 -0.17 -30.42 -14.14
C ALA A 20 -0.84 -30.80 -15.45
N GLN A 21 -2.15 -30.61 -15.60
CA GLN A 21 -2.89 -30.98 -16.82
C GLN A 21 -2.25 -30.45 -18.11
N LYS A 22 -1.64 -29.25 -18.06
CA LYS A 22 -0.97 -28.64 -19.23
C LYS A 22 0.41 -29.23 -19.56
N ALA A 23 0.95 -30.08 -18.69
CA ALA A 23 2.19 -30.83 -18.87
C ALA A 23 1.94 -32.34 -19.04
N LEU A 24 0.69 -32.79 -18.88
CA LEU A 24 0.29 -34.15 -19.18
C LEU A 24 0.33 -34.40 -20.69
N THR A 25 0.91 -35.53 -21.03
CA THR A 25 1.00 -36.10 -22.36
C THR A 25 0.47 -37.53 -22.29
N VAL A 26 0.15 -38.12 -23.43
CA VAL A 26 -0.27 -39.52 -23.48
C VAL A 26 0.79 -40.46 -22.86
N GLY A 27 2.08 -40.10 -22.94
CA GLY A 27 3.17 -40.95 -22.48
C GLY A 27 3.49 -40.87 -20.98
N ASN A 28 3.10 -39.80 -20.29
CA ASN A 28 3.39 -39.63 -18.84
C ASN A 28 2.14 -39.65 -17.96
N PHE A 29 0.96 -39.87 -18.53
CA PHE A 29 -0.32 -39.80 -17.82
C PHE A 29 -0.39 -40.81 -16.65
N ASP A 30 -0.05 -42.07 -16.91
CA ASP A 30 -0.12 -43.13 -15.90
C ASP A 30 0.86 -42.93 -14.73
N ASP A 31 2.04 -42.37 -15.02
CA ASP A 31 3.05 -42.03 -14.01
C ASP A 31 2.60 -40.82 -13.19
N ALA A 32 2.04 -39.80 -13.83
CA ALA A 32 1.49 -38.62 -13.15
C ALA A 32 0.34 -38.98 -12.19
N MET A 33 -0.49 -39.98 -12.52
CA MET A 33 -1.55 -40.45 -11.61
C MET A 33 -1.00 -41.07 -10.32
N LYS A 34 0.18 -41.69 -10.39
CA LYS A 34 0.87 -42.30 -9.25
C LYS A 34 1.77 -41.31 -8.50
N ALA A 35 2.16 -40.23 -9.15
CA ALA A 35 3.03 -39.20 -8.61
C ALA A 35 2.45 -38.53 -7.36
N CYS A 36 3.35 -38.05 -6.51
CA CYS A 36 2.99 -37.17 -5.39
C CYS A 36 2.84 -35.71 -5.84
N GLU A 37 2.31 -34.86 -4.97
CA GLU A 37 2.11 -33.43 -5.23
C GLU A 37 3.37 -32.72 -5.74
N LYS A 38 4.52 -33.03 -5.14
CA LYS A 38 5.80 -32.40 -5.50
C LYS A 38 6.23 -32.78 -6.92
N GLU A 39 6.15 -34.07 -7.26
CA GLU A 39 6.49 -34.57 -8.59
C GLU A 39 5.58 -34.01 -9.68
N LEU A 40 4.29 -33.80 -9.38
CA LEU A 40 3.35 -33.15 -10.28
C LEU A 40 3.71 -31.67 -10.52
N MET A 41 4.17 -30.96 -9.50
CA MET A 41 4.65 -29.58 -9.65
C MET A 41 5.98 -29.52 -10.41
N ASP A 42 6.90 -30.45 -10.13
CA ASP A 42 8.16 -30.56 -10.88
C ASP A 42 7.89 -30.86 -12.38
N LEU A 43 6.85 -31.64 -12.70
CA LEU A 43 6.43 -31.89 -14.08
C LEU A 43 5.96 -30.61 -14.81
N VAL A 44 5.29 -29.70 -14.09
CA VAL A 44 4.88 -28.39 -14.63
C VAL A 44 6.10 -27.53 -14.93
N ASP A 45 7.07 -27.51 -14.02
CA ASP A 45 8.28 -26.70 -14.12
C ASP A 45 9.24 -27.21 -15.21
N MET A 46 9.28 -28.53 -15.42
CA MET A 46 10.08 -29.17 -16.48
C MET A 46 9.45 -29.04 -17.88
N ARG A 47 8.23 -28.50 -18.00
CA ARG A 47 7.57 -28.39 -19.30
C ARG A 47 8.40 -27.47 -20.20
N PRO A 48 8.74 -27.89 -21.44
CA PRO A 48 9.37 -26.99 -22.39
C PRO A 48 8.51 -25.74 -22.54
N SER A 49 9.14 -24.57 -22.56
CA SER A 49 8.43 -23.31 -22.80
C SER A 49 7.73 -23.43 -24.14
N VAL A 50 6.39 -23.49 -24.12
CA VAL A 50 5.60 -23.49 -25.35
C VAL A 50 6.03 -22.23 -26.12
N PRO A 51 6.53 -22.35 -27.36
CA PRO A 51 6.89 -21.17 -28.14
C PRO A 51 5.68 -20.24 -28.13
N PRO A 52 5.87 -18.92 -27.95
CA PRO A 52 4.75 -18.00 -27.94
C PRO A 52 3.96 -18.26 -29.22
N GLY A 53 2.74 -18.78 -29.07
CA GLY A 53 1.87 -18.98 -30.22
C GLY A 53 1.72 -17.66 -30.96
N PRO A 54 1.36 -17.66 -32.26
CA PRO A 54 0.97 -16.42 -32.93
C PRO A 54 -0.05 -15.75 -32.01
N GLY A 55 0.34 -14.61 -31.43
CA GLY A 55 -0.38 -14.05 -30.31
C GLY A 55 -1.81 -13.84 -30.75
N LEU A 56 -2.71 -14.72 -30.33
CA LEU A 56 -4.11 -14.58 -30.69
C LEU A 56 -4.47 -13.19 -30.19
N PRO A 57 -5.02 -12.31 -31.06
CA PRO A 57 -5.35 -10.95 -30.66
C PRO A 57 -6.20 -11.09 -29.41
N GLN A 58 -5.65 -10.62 -28.28
CA GLN A 58 -6.27 -10.82 -26.99
C GLN A 58 -7.64 -10.15 -27.08
N ARG A 59 -8.68 -10.98 -27.20
CA ARG A 59 -10.05 -10.47 -27.30
C ARG A 59 -10.29 -9.62 -26.07
N VAL A 60 -10.48 -8.33 -26.32
CA VAL A 60 -10.70 -7.39 -25.24
C VAL A 60 -12.16 -7.49 -24.88
N ASP A 61 -12.45 -7.83 -23.63
CA ASP A 61 -13.82 -7.82 -23.17
C ASP A 61 -14.42 -6.41 -23.34
N PRO A 62 -15.59 -6.29 -23.99
CA PRO A 62 -16.23 -5.01 -24.19
C PRO A 62 -16.64 -4.43 -22.84
N LEU A 63 -16.38 -3.14 -22.65
CA LEU A 63 -16.78 -2.45 -21.42
C LEU A 63 -18.23 -1.98 -21.54
N ARG A 64 -19.08 -2.32 -20.57
CA ARG A 64 -20.46 -1.81 -20.48
C ARG A 64 -20.50 -0.43 -19.82
N ALA A 65 -21.31 0.49 -20.35
CA ALA A 65 -21.48 1.85 -19.89
C ALA A 65 -22.60 1.95 -18.85
N THR A 66 -22.23 2.06 -17.58
CA THR A 66 -23.17 2.32 -16.49
C THR A 66 -23.78 3.73 -16.60
N PRO A 67 -24.97 3.98 -16.01
CA PRO A 67 -25.57 5.32 -15.97
C PRO A 67 -24.68 6.38 -15.31
N ASP A 68 -23.91 6.00 -14.29
CA ASP A 68 -23.01 6.91 -13.56
C ASP A 68 -21.64 7.11 -14.23
N ASN A 69 -21.44 6.56 -15.44
CA ASN A 69 -20.14 6.59 -16.08
C ASN A 69 -19.77 8.04 -16.49
N PRO A 70 -18.56 8.55 -16.14
CA PRO A 70 -18.13 9.89 -16.48
C PRO A 70 -18.15 10.19 -17.99
N ILE A 71 -18.05 9.17 -18.85
CA ILE A 71 -18.12 9.34 -20.32
C ILE A 71 -19.45 9.98 -20.77
N ARG A 72 -20.55 9.77 -20.03
CA ARG A 72 -21.86 10.35 -20.34
C ARG A 72 -21.93 11.86 -20.14
N LYS A 73 -20.93 12.45 -19.46
CA LYS A 73 -20.82 13.90 -19.26
C LYS A 73 -20.05 14.59 -20.40
N SER A 74 -19.45 13.83 -21.31
CA SER A 74 -18.70 14.37 -22.43
C SER A 74 -19.65 14.71 -23.58
N LEU A 75 -19.79 16.00 -23.87
CA LEU A 75 -20.64 16.50 -24.97
C LEU A 75 -20.21 15.95 -26.34
N SER A 76 -18.90 15.81 -26.55
CA SER A 76 -18.36 15.27 -27.81
C SER A 76 -18.76 13.80 -28.01
N VAL A 77 -18.76 13.01 -26.95
CA VAL A 77 -19.18 11.60 -27.00
C VAL A 77 -20.69 11.47 -27.10
N GLU A 78 -21.46 12.34 -26.42
CA GLU A 78 -22.91 12.41 -26.57
C GLU A 78 -23.31 12.72 -28.03
N ALA A 79 -22.59 13.62 -28.68
CA ALA A 79 -22.78 13.92 -30.10
C ALA A 79 -22.52 12.68 -30.99
N LEU A 80 -21.46 11.91 -30.72
CA LEU A 80 -21.19 10.65 -31.42
C LEU A 80 -22.33 9.63 -31.22
N VAL A 81 -22.79 9.44 -29.99
CA VAL A 81 -23.90 8.53 -29.67
C VAL A 81 -25.16 8.93 -30.44
N THR A 82 -25.48 10.22 -30.45
CA THR A 82 -26.63 10.76 -31.19
C THR A 82 -26.50 10.49 -32.69
N ARG A 83 -25.29 10.70 -33.26
CA ARG A 83 -25.01 10.42 -34.67
C ARG A 83 -25.15 8.94 -35.01
N TRP A 84 -24.66 8.03 -34.17
CA TRP A 84 -24.83 6.58 -34.38
C TRP A 84 -26.29 6.14 -34.34
N ILE A 85 -27.08 6.64 -33.39
CA ILE A 85 -28.51 6.33 -33.31
C ILE A 85 -29.21 6.80 -34.59
N ALA A 86 -28.88 8.00 -35.07
CA ALA A 86 -29.43 8.53 -36.33
C ALA A 86 -29.00 7.71 -37.55
N ALA A 87 -27.72 7.36 -37.65
CA ALA A 87 -27.18 6.55 -38.74
C ALA A 87 -27.82 5.15 -38.78
N PHE A 88 -27.94 4.49 -37.61
CA PHE A 88 -28.62 3.20 -37.49
C PHE A 88 -30.09 3.31 -37.84
N LYS A 89 -30.80 4.34 -37.35
CA LYS A 89 -32.21 4.59 -37.68
C LYS A 89 -32.41 4.73 -39.19
N ASN A 90 -31.52 5.45 -39.87
CA ASN A 90 -31.58 5.62 -41.32
C ASN A 90 -31.39 4.29 -42.04
N LEU A 91 -30.36 3.52 -41.66
CA LEU A 91 -30.12 2.17 -42.21
C LEU A 91 -31.29 1.22 -41.92
N PHE A 92 -31.85 1.25 -40.73
CA PHE A 92 -32.98 0.40 -40.36
C PHE A 92 -34.14 0.59 -41.34
N TYR A 93 -34.49 1.84 -41.65
CA TYR A 93 -35.59 2.12 -42.57
C TYR A 93 -35.23 1.95 -44.07
N THR A 94 -33.99 1.61 -44.42
CA THR A 94 -33.70 1.11 -45.78
C THR A 94 -34.01 -0.38 -45.92
N HIS A 95 -34.03 -1.13 -44.82
CA HIS A 95 -34.30 -2.58 -44.82
C HIS A 95 -35.72 -2.92 -44.35
N TYR A 96 -36.29 -2.13 -43.45
CA TYR A 96 -37.60 -2.37 -42.82
C TYR A 96 -38.55 -1.20 -43.08
N SER A 97 -39.85 -1.49 -43.20
CA SER A 97 -40.89 -0.47 -43.35
C SER A 97 -41.03 0.37 -42.07
N GLN A 98 -41.46 1.64 -42.23
CA GLN A 98 -41.79 2.51 -41.09
C GLN A 98 -42.99 1.99 -40.27
N ASP A 99 -43.84 1.15 -40.88
CA ASP A 99 -45.02 0.55 -40.25
C ASP A 99 -44.72 -0.78 -39.54
N SER A 100 -43.45 -1.13 -39.28
CA SER A 100 -43.08 -2.35 -38.56
C SER A 100 -43.42 -2.25 -37.08
N ASP A 101 -43.90 -3.34 -36.48
CA ASP A 101 -44.14 -3.46 -35.03
C ASP A 101 -42.84 -3.34 -34.21
N ILE A 102 -41.68 -3.52 -34.85
CA ILE A 102 -40.36 -3.43 -34.23
C ILE A 102 -39.65 -2.20 -34.79
N GLY A 103 -39.17 -1.34 -33.89
CA GLY A 103 -38.47 -0.12 -34.22
C GLY A 103 -36.94 -0.24 -34.17
N PRO A 104 -36.23 0.78 -34.66
CA PRO A 104 -34.77 0.84 -34.58
C PRO A 104 -34.25 0.86 -33.13
N CYS A 105 -35.03 1.41 -32.19
CA CYS A 105 -34.67 1.42 -30.77
C CYS A 105 -34.66 0.03 -30.12
N ASP A 106 -35.38 -0.94 -30.70
CA ASP A 106 -35.44 -2.31 -30.18
C ASP A 106 -34.17 -3.10 -30.56
N TYR A 107 -33.58 -2.80 -31.73
CA TYR A 107 -32.33 -3.41 -32.19
C TYR A 107 -31.09 -2.67 -31.67
N PHE A 108 -31.15 -1.34 -31.61
CA PHE A 108 -30.02 -0.50 -31.24
C PHE A 108 -30.46 0.58 -30.23
N PRO A 109 -30.68 0.19 -28.97
CA PRO A 109 -31.06 1.12 -27.92
C PRO A 109 -29.92 2.08 -27.58
N SER A 110 -30.27 3.21 -26.96
CA SER A 110 -29.30 4.25 -26.57
C SER A 110 -28.19 3.71 -25.67
N GLU A 111 -28.53 2.78 -24.77
CA GLU A 111 -27.60 2.09 -23.87
C GLU A 111 -26.51 1.35 -24.64
N LEU A 112 -26.87 0.68 -25.74
CA LEU A 112 -25.93 -0.04 -26.59
C LEU A 112 -25.03 0.92 -27.37
N ALA A 113 -25.55 2.08 -27.78
CA ALA A 113 -24.73 3.14 -28.38
C ALA A 113 -23.72 3.71 -27.38
N TRP A 114 -24.10 3.86 -26.09
CA TRP A 114 -23.16 4.23 -25.03
C TRP A 114 -22.12 3.14 -24.73
N ASP A 115 -22.49 1.87 -24.85
CA ASP A 115 -21.55 0.75 -24.76
C ASP A 115 -20.52 0.82 -25.90
N LEU A 116 -20.94 1.13 -27.14
CA LEU A 116 -20.01 1.40 -28.24
C LEU A 116 -19.11 2.59 -27.93
N ALA A 117 -19.67 3.68 -27.42
CA ALA A 117 -18.94 4.91 -27.13
C ALA A 117 -17.83 4.68 -26.11
N LYS A 118 -18.05 3.78 -25.14
CA LYS A 118 -17.06 3.39 -24.13
C LYS A 118 -15.90 2.57 -24.71
N ASN A 119 -16.07 2.01 -25.91
CA ASN A 119 -15.11 1.14 -26.57
C ASN A 119 -14.53 1.72 -27.88
N ILE A 120 -14.68 3.03 -28.11
CA ILE A 120 -14.23 3.72 -29.33
C ILE A 120 -12.75 3.54 -29.66
N ASP A 121 -11.91 3.27 -28.66
CA ASP A 121 -10.48 3.04 -28.85
C ASP A 121 -10.15 1.70 -29.52
N GLN A 122 -11.13 0.81 -29.65
CA GLN A 122 -10.95 -0.53 -30.24
C GLN A 122 -11.29 -0.60 -31.72
N PHE A 123 -12.06 0.35 -32.25
CA PHE A 123 -12.64 0.22 -33.59
C PHE A 123 -11.64 0.67 -34.66
N ARG A 124 -11.20 -0.28 -35.48
CA ARG A 124 -10.32 -0.05 -36.64
C ARG A 124 -10.93 -0.61 -37.91
N VAL A 125 -11.62 -1.74 -37.79
CA VAL A 125 -12.32 -2.41 -38.88
C VAL A 125 -13.78 -2.66 -38.49
N PRO A 126 -14.71 -2.82 -39.45
CA PRO A 126 -16.13 -3.01 -39.16
C PRO A 126 -16.39 -4.19 -38.21
N SER A 127 -15.61 -5.28 -38.34
CA SER A 127 -15.71 -6.46 -37.48
C SER A 127 -15.39 -6.20 -36.00
N ASP A 128 -14.70 -5.11 -35.66
CA ASP A 128 -14.40 -4.78 -34.25
C ASP A 128 -15.67 -4.40 -33.48
N LEU A 129 -16.69 -3.88 -34.17
CA LEU A 129 -18.00 -3.55 -33.57
C LEU A 129 -18.74 -4.81 -33.10
N SER A 130 -18.43 -5.97 -33.67
CA SER A 130 -19.02 -7.25 -33.26
C SER A 130 -18.68 -7.63 -31.82
N LEU A 131 -17.57 -7.09 -31.28
CA LEU A 131 -17.17 -7.31 -29.89
C LEU A 131 -18.18 -6.73 -28.90
N VAL A 132 -18.87 -5.64 -29.26
CA VAL A 132 -19.78 -4.94 -28.35
C VAL A 132 -21.25 -5.27 -28.66
N LEU A 133 -21.61 -5.33 -29.95
CA LEU A 133 -22.99 -5.48 -30.38
C LEU A 133 -23.54 -6.87 -30.04
N GLY A 134 -22.78 -7.94 -30.29
CA GLY A 134 -23.11 -9.32 -29.88
C GLY A 134 -24.47 -9.88 -30.36
N SER A 135 -25.27 -9.09 -31.08
CA SER A 135 -26.62 -9.39 -31.54
C SER A 135 -26.64 -9.80 -33.01
N GLU A 136 -27.82 -10.17 -33.50
CA GLU A 136 -28.11 -10.21 -34.93
C GLU A 136 -27.81 -8.84 -35.57
N ILE A 137 -27.33 -8.86 -36.80
CA ILE A 137 -26.74 -7.71 -37.50
C ILE A 137 -27.53 -7.50 -38.79
N ILE A 138 -27.92 -6.26 -39.07
CA ILE A 138 -28.48 -5.86 -40.35
C ILE A 138 -27.32 -5.69 -41.35
N GLU A 139 -27.50 -6.12 -42.60
CA GLU A 139 -26.48 -5.95 -43.64
C GLU A 139 -26.03 -4.47 -43.74
N GLY A 140 -24.71 -4.23 -43.77
CA GLY A 140 -24.15 -2.88 -43.79
C GLY A 140 -24.16 -2.12 -42.45
N GLN A 141 -24.69 -2.68 -41.36
CA GLN A 141 -24.74 -2.02 -40.04
C GLN A 141 -23.37 -1.62 -39.52
N TYR A 142 -22.38 -2.52 -39.63
CA TYR A 142 -21.03 -2.24 -39.12
C TYR A 142 -20.34 -1.14 -39.94
N ASP A 143 -20.50 -1.16 -41.26
CA ASP A 143 -19.93 -0.14 -42.13
C ASP A 143 -20.55 1.23 -41.87
N ALA A 144 -21.88 1.31 -41.75
CA ALA A 144 -22.59 2.56 -41.45
C ALA A 144 -22.16 3.17 -40.09
N LEU A 145 -22.06 2.34 -39.05
CA LEU A 145 -21.65 2.79 -37.72
C LEU A 145 -20.17 3.18 -37.67
N LEU A 146 -19.28 2.41 -38.33
CA LEU A 146 -17.86 2.74 -38.39
C LEU A 146 -17.62 4.01 -39.20
N GLN A 147 -18.28 4.19 -40.34
CA GLN A 147 -18.17 5.41 -41.14
C GLN A 147 -18.59 6.63 -40.32
N THR A 148 -19.72 6.54 -39.62
CA THR A 148 -20.19 7.62 -38.73
C THR A 148 -19.17 7.97 -37.64
N PHE A 149 -18.46 6.95 -37.11
CA PHE A 149 -17.39 7.15 -36.14
C PHE A 149 -16.16 7.83 -36.76
N LEU A 150 -15.77 7.44 -37.98
CA LEU A 150 -14.66 8.05 -38.70
C LEU A 150 -14.97 9.52 -39.04
N ASP A 151 -16.18 9.81 -39.52
CA ASP A 151 -16.62 11.18 -39.80
C ASP A 151 -16.60 12.04 -38.53
N TRP A 152 -17.10 11.53 -37.40
CA TRP A 152 -17.01 12.22 -36.12
C TRP A 152 -15.57 12.46 -35.66
N LYS A 153 -14.70 11.48 -35.88
CA LYS A 153 -13.28 11.59 -35.52
C LYS A 153 -12.60 12.72 -36.30
N ASP A 154 -12.94 12.86 -37.57
CA ASP A 154 -12.37 13.86 -38.48
C ASP A 154 -12.99 15.26 -38.27
N ASP A 155 -14.30 15.36 -38.05
CA ASP A 155 -15.02 16.62 -37.80
C ASP A 155 -14.53 17.37 -36.54
N GLY A 156 -14.15 16.61 -35.52
CA GLY A 156 -13.91 17.11 -34.16
C GLY A 156 -12.49 16.90 -33.67
N ALA A 157 -11.48 16.98 -34.54
CA ALA A 157 -10.11 16.50 -34.31
C ALA A 157 -9.51 16.78 -32.90
N SER A 158 -9.78 17.93 -32.29
CA SER A 158 -9.34 18.23 -30.92
C SER A 158 -10.14 17.47 -29.85
N ASP A 159 -11.47 17.57 -29.89
CA ASP A 159 -12.35 16.99 -28.87
C ASP A 159 -12.45 15.46 -29.00
N SER A 160 -12.45 14.95 -30.24
CA SER A 160 -12.45 13.52 -30.55
C SER A 160 -11.14 12.87 -30.09
N ALA A 161 -10.00 13.55 -30.23
CA ALA A 161 -8.71 13.08 -29.73
C ALA A 161 -8.67 12.98 -28.19
N VAL A 162 -9.24 13.97 -27.49
CA VAL A 162 -9.36 13.93 -26.02
C VAL A 162 -10.24 12.75 -25.59
N ALA A 163 -11.42 12.57 -26.20
CA ALA A 163 -12.31 11.46 -25.88
C ALA A 163 -11.66 10.08 -26.13
N LEU A 164 -10.92 9.92 -27.24
CA LEU A 164 -10.17 8.70 -27.54
C LEU A 164 -9.05 8.45 -26.51
N SER A 165 -8.30 9.49 -26.14
CA SER A 165 -7.27 9.41 -25.09
C SER A 165 -7.88 8.97 -23.76
N ASP A 166 -9.01 9.56 -23.37
CA ASP A 166 -9.71 9.22 -22.12
C ASP A 166 -10.21 7.77 -22.13
N ALA A 167 -10.76 7.30 -23.25
CA ALA A 167 -11.18 5.90 -23.41
C ALA A 167 -9.99 4.93 -23.25
N VAL A 168 -8.85 5.23 -23.87
CA VAL A 168 -7.62 4.43 -23.72
C VAL A 168 -7.13 4.43 -22.28
N GLN A 169 -7.08 5.58 -21.62
CA GLN A 169 -6.64 5.70 -20.22
C GLN A 169 -7.58 4.95 -19.29
N PHE A 170 -8.89 5.07 -19.49
CA PHE A 170 -9.90 4.38 -18.72
C PHE A 170 -9.76 2.85 -18.86
N ARG A 171 -9.58 2.36 -20.10
CA ARG A 171 -9.32 0.93 -20.35
C ARG A 171 -8.04 0.46 -19.67
N ARG A 172 -6.96 1.23 -19.75
CA ARG A 172 -5.69 0.91 -19.04
C ARG A 172 -5.89 0.87 -17.53
N ALA A 173 -6.71 1.75 -16.96
CA ALA A 173 -7.00 1.77 -15.53
C ALA A 173 -7.83 0.55 -15.07
N ILE A 174 -8.78 0.09 -15.90
CA ILE A 174 -9.58 -1.13 -15.64
C ILE A 174 -8.74 -2.38 -15.82
N ARG A 175 -7.93 -2.43 -16.87
CA ARG A 175 -6.91 -3.46 -17.08
C ARG A 175 -5.78 -3.28 -16.08
N ARG A 176 -6.09 -3.38 -14.79
CA ARG A 176 -5.06 -3.63 -13.78
C ARG A 176 -4.33 -4.87 -14.27
N VAL A 177 -3.07 -4.67 -14.63
CA VAL A 177 -2.12 -5.67 -15.13
C VAL A 177 -1.79 -6.62 -13.99
N GLY A 178 -2.80 -7.33 -13.49
CA GLY A 178 -2.58 -8.56 -12.77
C GLY A 178 -2.22 -9.60 -13.82
N PRO A 179 -1.24 -10.49 -13.57
CA PRO A 179 -1.13 -11.70 -14.37
C PRO A 179 -2.52 -12.32 -14.40
N SER A 180 -3.05 -12.56 -15.60
CA SER A 180 -4.31 -13.31 -15.77
C SER A 180 -4.10 -14.60 -15.00
N LYS A 181 -4.75 -14.71 -13.84
CA LYS A 181 -4.68 -15.93 -13.05
C LYS A 181 -5.26 -16.98 -13.97
N GLY A 182 -4.45 -17.98 -14.32
CA GLY A 182 -4.97 -19.13 -15.06
C GLY A 182 -6.21 -19.67 -14.33
N PRO A 183 -7.12 -20.37 -15.04
CA PRO A 183 -8.30 -20.95 -14.41
C PRO A 183 -7.86 -21.77 -13.19
N VAL A 184 -8.25 -21.31 -12.00
CA VAL A 184 -7.99 -22.00 -10.73
C VAL A 184 -9.27 -22.75 -10.35
N SER A 185 -9.14 -23.99 -9.91
CA SER A 185 -10.28 -24.74 -9.34
C SER A 185 -10.85 -24.00 -8.12
N VAL A 186 -12.11 -24.28 -7.76
CA VAL A 186 -12.72 -23.73 -6.54
C VAL A 186 -11.90 -24.13 -5.30
N GLU A 187 -11.46 -25.39 -5.24
CA GLU A 187 -10.61 -25.91 -4.17
C GLU A 187 -9.23 -25.24 -4.18
N GLY A 188 -8.61 -25.11 -5.36
CA GLY A 188 -7.38 -24.35 -5.54
C GLY A 188 -7.45 -22.89 -5.09
N LEU A 189 -8.60 -22.24 -5.29
CA LEU A 189 -8.83 -20.87 -4.83
C LEU A 189 -8.88 -20.80 -3.29
N GLU A 190 -9.48 -21.78 -2.64
CA GLU A 190 -9.51 -21.87 -1.17
C GLU A 190 -8.13 -22.18 -0.59
N LEU A 191 -7.39 -23.11 -1.20
CA LEU A 191 -6.00 -23.40 -0.83
C LEU A 191 -5.10 -22.18 -1.00
N ALA A 192 -5.25 -21.44 -2.11
CA ALA A 192 -4.52 -20.20 -2.34
C ALA A 192 -4.84 -19.14 -1.27
N LYS A 193 -6.13 -18.97 -0.93
CA LYS A 193 -6.55 -18.07 0.16
C LYS A 193 -5.95 -18.49 1.50
N ARG A 194 -5.94 -19.80 1.82
CA ARG A 194 -5.36 -20.33 3.06
C ARG A 194 -3.86 -20.12 3.12
N ARG A 195 -3.14 -20.33 2.01
CA ARG A 195 -1.71 -20.04 1.91
C ARG A 195 -1.42 -18.55 2.10
N GLU A 196 -2.25 -17.69 1.51
CA GLU A 196 -2.12 -16.23 1.66
C GLU A 196 -2.38 -15.77 3.10
N THR A 197 -3.37 -16.33 3.80
CA THR A 197 -3.64 -15.99 5.21
C THR A 197 -2.52 -16.48 6.11
N LEU A 198 -2.00 -17.68 5.90
CA LEU A 198 -0.85 -18.21 6.63
C LEU A 198 0.41 -17.36 6.39
N ALA A 199 0.70 -16.98 5.16
CA ALA A 199 1.84 -16.11 4.85
C ALA A 199 1.71 -14.73 5.55
N LYS A 200 0.51 -14.13 5.53
CA LYS A 200 0.23 -12.88 6.26
C LYS A 200 0.40 -13.06 7.78
N GLN A 201 0.04 -14.22 8.31
CA GLN A 201 0.21 -14.53 9.73
C GLN A 201 1.69 -14.67 10.08
N VAL A 202 2.48 -15.42 9.29
CA VAL A 202 3.94 -15.56 9.49
C VAL A 202 4.64 -14.19 9.49
N VAL A 203 4.26 -13.29 8.56
CA VAL A 203 4.82 -11.92 8.53
C VAL A 203 4.44 -11.11 9.77
N LYS A 204 3.19 -11.24 10.26
CA LYS A 204 2.75 -10.58 11.49
C LYS A 204 3.52 -11.10 12.71
N ASP A 205 3.66 -12.41 12.82
CA ASP A 205 4.34 -13.06 13.94
C ASP A 205 5.84 -12.71 13.95
N ALA A 206 6.49 -12.70 12.79
CA ALA A 206 7.86 -12.24 12.63
C ALA A 206 8.03 -10.77 13.06
N LYS A 207 7.07 -9.90 12.72
CA LYS A 207 7.08 -8.49 13.13
C LYS A 207 6.91 -8.33 14.65
N VAL A 208 6.05 -9.14 15.28
CA VAL A 208 5.85 -9.14 16.73
C VAL A 208 7.12 -9.64 17.43
N ALA A 209 7.71 -10.73 16.96
CA ALA A 209 8.97 -11.27 17.49
C ALA A 209 10.11 -10.26 17.39
N SER A 210 10.26 -9.60 16.24
CA SER A 210 11.26 -8.54 16.04
C SER A 210 11.08 -7.37 17.01
N LYS A 211 9.84 -6.93 17.24
CA LYS A 211 9.55 -5.87 18.23
C LYS A 211 9.87 -6.31 19.66
N ALA A 212 9.51 -7.54 20.04
CA ALA A 212 9.80 -8.07 21.36
C ALA A 212 11.31 -8.16 21.61
N GLU A 213 12.10 -8.55 20.60
CA GLU A 213 13.56 -8.59 20.70
C GLU A 213 14.17 -7.19 20.83
N GLN A 214 13.69 -6.21 20.07
CA GLN A 214 14.13 -4.81 20.22
C GLN A 214 13.84 -4.26 21.63
N GLU A 215 12.70 -4.63 22.23
CA GLU A 215 12.35 -4.22 23.58
C GLU A 215 13.24 -4.91 24.64
N ARG A 216 13.54 -6.20 24.47
CA ARG A 216 14.52 -6.92 25.30
C ARG A 216 15.90 -6.27 25.23
N GLN A 217 16.37 -5.88 24.05
CA GLN A 217 17.66 -5.18 23.92
C GLN A 217 17.64 -3.80 24.59
N LYS A 218 16.56 -3.03 24.44
CA LYS A 218 16.41 -1.73 25.11
C LYS A 218 16.41 -1.86 26.64
N THR A 219 15.69 -2.84 27.17
CA THR A 219 15.63 -3.11 28.61
C THR A 219 16.99 -3.56 29.14
N GLN A 220 17.71 -4.43 28.44
CA GLN A 220 19.09 -4.84 28.80
C GLN A 220 20.07 -3.65 28.78
N MET A 221 20.00 -2.78 27.77
CA MET A 221 20.85 -1.57 27.73
C MET A 221 20.51 -0.60 28.87
N ALA A 222 19.22 -0.43 29.18
CA ALA A 222 18.78 0.42 30.27
C ALA A 222 19.23 -0.11 31.64
N THR A 223 19.15 -1.42 31.89
CA THR A 223 19.63 -2.04 33.13
C THR A 223 21.15 -1.96 33.24
N ALA A 224 21.88 -2.23 32.16
CA ALA A 224 23.34 -2.08 32.12
C ALA A 224 23.79 -0.63 32.39
N LYS A 225 23.10 0.36 31.82
CA LYS A 225 23.36 1.79 32.09
C LYS A 225 23.11 2.15 33.55
N LYS A 226 21.99 1.69 34.14
CA LYS A 226 21.68 1.92 35.55
C LYS A 226 22.76 1.32 36.46
N ARG A 227 23.23 0.12 36.16
CA ARG A 227 24.31 -0.54 36.91
C ARG A 227 25.62 0.25 36.84
N ARG A 228 26.04 0.70 35.65
CA ARG A 228 27.24 1.54 35.49
C ARG A 228 27.16 2.85 36.29
N ILE A 229 26.00 3.52 36.27
CA ILE A 229 25.79 4.75 37.06
C ILE A 229 25.89 4.47 38.56
N ALA A 230 25.31 3.35 39.02
CA ALA A 230 25.38 2.97 40.43
C ALA A 230 26.82 2.64 40.87
N GLU A 231 27.59 1.91 40.05
CA GLU A 231 29.00 1.61 40.31
C GLU A 231 29.86 2.88 40.35
N GLN A 232 29.67 3.81 39.40
CA GLN A 232 30.35 5.10 39.41
C GLN A 232 29.98 5.94 40.64
N ALA A 233 28.71 5.95 41.06
CA ALA A 233 28.29 6.65 42.26
C ALA A 233 28.96 6.07 43.52
N GLN A 234 29.07 4.74 43.63
CA GLN A 234 29.76 4.06 44.72
C GLN A 234 31.27 4.36 44.74
N GLU A 235 31.90 4.42 43.56
CA GLU A 235 33.32 4.77 43.45
C GLU A 235 33.55 6.23 43.88
N TRP A 236 32.65 7.14 43.47
CA TRP A 236 32.69 8.54 43.88
C TRP A 236 32.49 8.72 45.39
N THR A 237 31.58 7.97 46.01
CA THR A 237 31.41 8.03 47.48
C THR A 237 32.65 7.52 48.21
N ARG A 238 33.26 6.42 47.75
CA ARG A 238 34.54 5.92 48.30
C ARG A 238 35.66 6.95 48.20
N MET A 239 35.84 7.56 47.03
CA MET A 239 36.84 8.61 46.82
C MET A 239 36.58 9.85 47.69
N ALA A 240 35.31 10.21 47.90
CA ALA A 240 34.94 11.32 48.78
C ALA A 240 35.25 11.02 50.26
N GLU A 241 34.98 9.79 50.72
CA GLU A 241 35.32 9.33 52.07
C GLU A 241 36.83 9.30 52.31
N GLU A 242 37.61 8.79 51.35
CA GLU A 242 39.08 8.80 51.42
C GLU A 242 39.64 10.24 51.49
N ARG A 243 39.11 11.16 50.66
CA ARG A 243 39.47 12.58 50.72
C ARG A 243 39.11 13.21 52.07
N LYS A 244 37.97 12.83 52.65
CA LYS A 244 37.54 13.31 53.98
C LYS A 244 38.50 12.82 55.06
N ARG A 245 38.84 11.53 55.08
CA ARG A 245 39.82 10.95 56.02
C ARG A 245 41.19 11.63 55.91
N ALA A 246 41.69 11.81 54.68
CA ALA A 246 42.97 12.49 54.44
C ALA A 246 42.96 13.96 54.94
N ARG A 247 41.81 14.65 54.81
CA ARG A 247 41.65 16.01 55.34
C ARG A 247 41.64 16.04 56.87
N GLU A 248 40.94 15.11 57.49
CA GLU A 248 40.90 14.96 58.95
C GLU A 248 42.29 14.64 59.53
N GLU A 249 43.05 13.77 58.86
CA GLU A 249 44.42 13.44 59.24
C GLU A 249 45.37 14.65 59.12
N ARG A 250 45.29 15.41 58.02
CA ARG A 250 46.04 16.68 57.87
C ARG A 250 45.69 17.69 58.97
N LEU A 251 44.41 17.82 59.32
CA LEU A 251 43.97 18.71 60.40
C LEU A 251 44.51 18.25 61.76
N ARG A 252 44.49 16.95 62.05
CA ARG A 252 45.11 16.41 63.28
C ARG A 252 46.61 16.70 63.32
N GLY A 253 47.32 16.50 62.22
CA GLY A 253 48.74 16.84 62.10
C GLY A 253 49.01 18.33 62.32
N GLN A 254 48.17 19.23 61.79
CA GLN A 254 48.30 20.67 62.04
C GLN A 254 48.03 21.05 63.50
N VAL A 255 47.05 20.42 64.16
CA VAL A 255 46.77 20.68 65.59
C VAL A 255 47.94 20.22 66.45
N GLN A 256 48.52 19.05 66.19
CA GLN A 256 49.71 18.57 66.89
C GLN A 256 50.93 19.46 66.62
N GLY A 257 51.15 19.85 65.36
CA GLY A 257 52.23 20.77 64.99
C GLY A 257 52.10 22.14 65.66
N LYS A 258 50.88 22.70 65.72
CA LYS A 258 50.60 23.96 66.43
C LYS A 258 50.73 23.83 67.95
N ALA A 259 50.40 22.68 68.54
CA ALA A 259 50.61 22.44 69.96
C ALA A 259 52.11 22.49 70.30
N LEU A 260 52.94 21.78 69.53
CA LEU A 260 54.40 21.81 69.64
C LEU A 260 54.97 23.21 69.36
N GLU A 261 54.50 23.90 68.32
CA GLU A 261 54.93 25.27 68.01
C GLU A 261 54.48 26.27 69.09
N SER A 262 53.33 26.05 69.74
CA SER A 262 52.87 26.87 70.87
C SER A 262 53.69 26.65 72.13
N GLU A 263 54.13 25.41 72.41
CA GLU A 263 55.10 25.13 73.47
C GLU A 263 56.44 25.81 73.19
N GLN A 264 56.88 25.82 71.93
CA GLN A 264 58.12 26.48 71.52
C GLN A 264 58.01 28.01 71.52
N ARG A 265 56.85 28.59 71.15
CA ARG A 265 56.59 30.04 71.24
C ARG A 265 56.33 30.52 72.67
N ASN A 266 55.91 29.65 73.58
CA ASN A 266 55.75 30.00 75.01
C ASN A 266 57.10 30.29 75.69
N TRP A 267 58.21 29.78 75.14
CA TRP A 267 59.56 30.12 75.62
C TRP A 267 60.07 31.49 75.15
N ASN A 268 59.42 32.15 74.19
CA ASN A 268 59.92 33.37 73.53
C ASN A 268 58.96 34.58 73.58
N GLN A 269 58.04 34.66 74.55
CA GLN A 269 57.16 35.83 74.67
C GLN A 269 57.70 36.90 75.63
N ALA A 270 58.32 37.92 75.04
CA ALA A 270 58.37 39.28 75.55
C ALA A 270 56.97 39.95 75.42
N PRO A 271 56.63 40.94 76.28
CA PRO A 271 55.26 41.45 76.43
C PRO A 271 54.75 42.26 75.21
N PRO A 272 53.43 42.25 74.95
CA PRO A 272 52.85 42.87 73.76
C PRO A 272 52.80 44.40 73.86
N ARG A 273 53.37 45.08 72.85
CA ARG A 273 53.15 46.51 72.60
C ARG A 273 51.79 46.71 71.92
N LYS A 274 50.93 47.50 72.58
CA LYS A 274 49.69 48.09 72.03
C LYS A 274 49.98 48.75 70.67
N ARG A 275 49.34 48.29 69.59
CA ARG A 275 49.23 49.06 68.35
C ARG A 275 47.76 49.25 68.00
N ALA A 276 47.50 50.50 67.63
CA ALA A 276 46.21 51.11 67.48
C ALA A 276 45.44 50.60 66.26
N SER A 277 44.12 50.57 66.45
CA SER A 277 43.08 50.73 65.46
C SER A 277 43.49 51.64 64.29
N THR A 278 43.31 51.17 63.06
CA THR A 278 43.06 52.06 61.92
C THR A 278 42.09 51.39 60.95
N ALA A 279 41.01 52.11 60.69
CA ALA A 279 39.96 51.80 59.75
C ALA A 279 40.45 51.82 58.29
N ALA A 280 39.82 51.02 57.43
CA ALA A 280 39.46 51.35 56.05
C ALA A 280 38.80 50.11 55.40
N ASN A 281 37.52 50.14 55.04
CA ASN A 281 37.00 50.73 53.80
C ASN A 281 37.33 49.86 52.57
N VAL A 282 36.38 49.08 52.04
CA VAL A 282 36.09 48.94 50.59
C VAL A 282 34.66 48.43 50.39
N LEU A 283 33.99 49.16 49.51
CA LEU A 283 32.61 49.19 49.00
C LEU A 283 32.19 47.98 48.12
N PRO A 284 30.92 47.94 47.64
CA PRO A 284 30.26 46.78 47.05
C PRO A 284 30.50 46.66 45.53
N ASN A 285 30.30 45.47 44.96
CA ASN A 285 30.37 45.21 43.52
C ASN A 285 29.18 44.30 43.13
N VAL A 286 28.05 44.86 42.71
CA VAL A 286 27.69 45.23 41.32
C VAL A 286 27.69 44.04 40.34
N LYS A 287 26.45 43.70 39.93
CA LYS A 287 25.98 43.22 38.62
C LYS A 287 26.80 42.15 37.88
N ARG A 288 26.08 41.10 37.43
CA ARG A 288 25.78 40.89 35.99
C ARG A 288 24.69 39.82 35.83
N GLY A 289 23.55 40.24 35.30
CA GLY A 289 22.74 39.34 34.49
C GLY A 289 23.50 39.03 33.20
N CYS A 290 23.41 37.80 32.73
CA CYS A 290 23.70 37.45 31.35
C CYS A 290 22.64 36.46 30.89
N THR A 291 21.62 37.03 30.27
CA THR A 291 20.84 36.41 29.21
C THR A 291 21.80 35.83 28.16
N GLN A 292 21.65 34.54 27.85
CA GLN A 292 21.91 34.04 26.50
C GLN A 292 20.77 33.13 26.09
N GLN A 293 19.88 33.72 25.28
CA GLN A 293 19.26 33.03 24.15
C GLN A 293 20.34 32.26 23.40
N THR A 294 20.13 30.96 23.24
CA THR A 294 20.65 30.24 22.08
C THR A 294 19.46 29.76 21.28
N HIS A 295 19.15 30.54 20.24
CA HIS A 295 18.53 29.98 19.06
C HIS A 295 19.49 28.93 18.49
N SER A 296 19.00 27.71 18.35
CA SER A 296 19.49 26.79 17.33
C SER A 296 18.29 26.00 16.81
N SER A 297 17.82 26.49 15.67
CA SER A 297 17.17 25.71 14.62
C SER A 297 17.83 24.35 14.43
N LEU A 298 17.01 23.32 14.21
CA LEU A 298 17.21 22.07 13.45
C LEU A 298 16.22 21.09 14.10
N GLY A 299 15.01 20.92 13.60
CA GLY A 299 14.69 20.41 12.27
C GLY A 299 13.48 19.50 12.47
N SER A 300 12.48 19.61 11.59
CA SER A 300 11.28 18.79 11.61
C SER A 300 11.61 17.29 11.64
N PRO A 301 10.79 16.51 12.35
CA PRO A 301 10.25 15.30 11.80
C PRO A 301 8.79 15.58 11.42
N ARG A 302 8.53 15.56 10.11
CA ARG A 302 7.19 15.24 9.61
C ARG A 302 6.86 13.85 10.12
N ASP A 303 5.99 13.73 11.10
CA ASP A 303 5.28 12.48 11.32
C ASP A 303 4.00 12.49 10.48
N PRO A 304 3.81 11.45 9.65
CA PRO A 304 2.66 11.31 8.78
C PRO A 304 1.57 10.46 9.47
N PHE A 305 0.32 10.65 9.03
CA PHE A 305 -0.85 9.83 9.34
C PHE A 305 -1.48 9.97 10.73
N GLY A 306 -2.54 10.77 10.78
CA GLY A 306 -3.49 10.81 11.89
C GLY A 306 -4.91 11.12 11.42
N PHE A 307 -5.65 10.05 11.12
CA PHE A 307 -7.11 9.94 11.20
C PHE A 307 -7.99 10.79 10.24
N CYS A 308 -8.43 10.13 9.17
CA CYS A 308 -9.70 10.42 8.51
C CYS A 308 -10.84 10.37 9.53
N SER A 309 -11.45 11.53 9.76
CA SER A 309 -12.76 11.63 10.40
C SER A 309 -13.81 11.04 9.47
N SER A 310 -14.41 9.94 9.92
CA SER A 310 -15.52 9.25 9.28
C SER A 310 -16.77 10.15 9.26
N TYR A 311 -17.13 10.62 8.08
CA TYR A 311 -18.45 11.19 7.78
C TYR A 311 -19.49 10.06 7.87
N ARG A 312 -20.20 9.95 9.00
CA ARG A 312 -21.45 9.16 9.09
C ARG A 312 -22.60 10.03 8.58
N GLY A 313 -22.80 9.99 7.26
CA GLY A 313 -24.05 10.42 6.64
C GLY A 313 -25.16 9.42 6.99
N ARG A 314 -26.03 9.83 7.91
CA ARG A 314 -27.21 9.10 8.38
C ARG A 314 -28.38 9.45 7.46
N SER A 315 -28.56 8.75 6.34
CA SER A 315 -29.78 8.85 5.53
C SER A 315 -30.77 7.79 6.01
N GLY A 316 -31.63 8.18 6.94
CA GLY A 316 -32.86 7.46 7.24
C GLY A 316 -33.87 7.74 6.13
N GLY A 317 -34.14 6.74 5.29
CA GLY A 317 -35.21 6.74 4.31
C GLY A 317 -36.04 5.48 4.49
N SER A 318 -37.07 5.57 5.33
CA SER A 318 -38.11 4.57 5.51
C SER A 318 -39.32 5.02 4.70
N TRP A 319 -39.66 4.29 3.63
CA TRP A 319 -41.01 4.27 3.05
C TRP A 319 -41.33 2.87 2.46
N PRO A 320 -42.60 2.48 2.42
CA PRO A 320 -43.05 1.08 2.50
C PRO A 320 -43.26 0.47 1.12
N LEU A 321 -42.98 -0.82 0.98
CA LEU A 321 -43.56 -1.64 -0.10
C LEU A 321 -44.77 -2.38 0.45
N ARG A 322 -45.92 -1.83 0.06
CA ARG A 322 -47.25 -2.43 0.03
C ARG A 322 -47.44 -3.01 -1.38
N LEU A 323 -48.36 -3.98 -1.49
CA LEU A 323 -48.97 -4.63 -2.69
C LEU A 323 -48.56 -6.10 -2.78
N GLN A 324 -49.50 -7.02 -2.48
CA GLN A 324 -50.66 -7.48 -3.27
C GLN A 324 -50.25 -8.60 -4.21
#